data_AF-A0A1X7SLH8-F1
#
_entry.id   AF-A0A1X7SLH8-F1
#
_cell.length_a   1.000
_cell.length_b   1.000
_cell.length_c   1.000
_cell.angle_alpha   90.00
_cell.angle_beta   90.00
_cell.angle_gamma   90.00
#
_symmetry.space_group_name_H-M   'P 1'
#
loop_
_entity.id
_entity.type
_entity.pdbx_description
1 polymer ?
#
loop_
_entity_poly.entity_id
_entity_poly.type
_entity_poly.pdbx_seq_one_letter_code
_entity_poly.pdbx_strand_id
1 'polypeptide(L)'
;SLNSKNNIAGPFYDCIVFNDGSYWKAAIDTTKDGDLRDIPCLCSYKIAQHWVKFGYNDMFNYSVNVYDNGNLLSIVTTGGSHGTHVASIAAAYFPSSPEKNGVAPGAQIIGIKVGDTRLSTMETGPSLLRACNILAELHCDLINYSYGEASHWTNKGAVLEEFISLVRKHNVVFVTSAGNNGPGLSTVGCPGGNTEALIGVGAYVSPDMMEGTYSMLKSKPGIPYTWSSRGPAADGDLGVSVTAPGGAFTSVPTWTLQCSQMMNGTSMSSPNTCGNIGMK
;
A
#
# COMPACT_ATOMS: atom_id res chain seq x y z
N SER A 1 12.61 -9.32 34.59
CA SER A 1 12.30 -8.44 33.45
C SER A 1 12.75 -9.16 32.19
N LEU A 2 11.83 -9.76 31.44
CA LEU A 2 12.07 -10.52 30.19
C LEU A 2 12.44 -9.61 28.99
N ASN A 3 12.98 -8.42 29.25
CA ASN A 3 13.32 -7.41 28.25
C ASN A 3 14.82 -7.39 27.96
N SER A 4 15.33 -8.46 27.36
CA SER A 4 16.62 -8.41 26.70
C SER A 4 16.61 -9.31 25.47
N LYS A 5 16.43 -8.70 24.28
CA LYS A 5 16.99 -9.13 22.99
C LYS A 5 17.03 -10.65 22.71
N ASN A 6 15.98 -11.37 23.07
CA ASN A 6 15.78 -12.67 22.45
C ASN A 6 15.21 -12.38 21.07
N ASN A 7 16.04 -12.60 20.06
CA ASN A 7 15.65 -12.68 18.67
C ASN A 7 14.76 -13.91 18.54
N ILE A 8 13.53 -13.84 19.08
CA ILE A 8 12.59 -14.95 19.05
C ILE A 8 12.25 -15.13 17.59
N ALA A 9 12.81 -16.18 16.99
CA ALA A 9 12.42 -16.59 15.66
C ALA A 9 10.89 -16.73 15.65
N GLY A 10 10.25 -16.13 14.65
CA GLY A 10 8.81 -16.24 14.47
C GLY A 10 8.37 -17.71 14.34
N PRO A 11 7.07 -17.98 14.36
CA PRO A 11 6.58 -19.34 14.20
C PRO A 11 7.07 -19.93 12.87
N PHE A 12 7.57 -21.17 12.93
CA PHE A 12 7.82 -22.00 11.75
C PHE A 12 6.59 -22.87 11.51
N TYR A 13 6.22 -23.02 10.24
CA TYR A 13 5.09 -23.83 9.78
C TYR A 13 5.53 -24.72 8.63
N ASP A 14 5.06 -25.95 8.63
CA ASP A 14 5.26 -26.86 7.50
C ASP A 14 4.29 -26.51 6.38
N CYS A 15 4.78 -26.52 5.14
CA CYS A 15 4.00 -26.17 3.96
C CYS A 15 4.11 -27.29 2.94
N ILE A 16 2.97 -27.69 2.37
CA ILE A 16 2.94 -28.63 1.24
C ILE A 16 2.31 -27.95 0.03
N VAL A 17 2.97 -28.09 -1.12
CA VAL A 17 2.45 -27.71 -2.43
C VAL A 17 2.24 -28.96 -3.25
N PHE A 18 1.06 -29.10 -3.84
CA PHE A 18 0.72 -30.25 -4.68
C PHE A 18 -0.25 -29.82 -5.79
N ASN A 19 -0.34 -30.61 -6.85
CA ASN A 19 -1.30 -30.39 -7.94
C ASN A 19 -2.47 -31.39 -7.78
N ASP A 20 -3.70 -30.89 -7.77
CA ASP A 20 -4.91 -31.73 -7.64
C ASP A 20 -5.43 -32.29 -8.97
N GLY A 21 -4.66 -32.13 -10.05
CA GLY A 21 -5.03 -32.45 -11.42
C GLY A 21 -5.61 -31.28 -12.20
N SER A 22 -6.04 -30.21 -11.53
CA SER A 22 -6.57 -28.98 -12.16
C SER A 22 -5.73 -27.75 -11.82
N TYR A 23 -5.40 -27.58 -10.54
CA TYR A 23 -4.69 -26.42 -10.04
C TYR A 23 -3.62 -26.80 -9.01
N TRP A 24 -2.59 -25.96 -8.92
CA TRP A 24 -1.67 -26.01 -7.79
C TRP A 24 -2.35 -25.55 -6.51
N LYS A 25 -2.19 -26.33 -5.45
CA LYS A 25 -2.71 -26.11 -4.11
C LYS A 25 -1.55 -25.99 -3.12
N ALA A 26 -1.77 -25.20 -2.08
CA ALA A 26 -0.88 -25.08 -0.94
C ALA A 26 -1.66 -25.25 0.36
N ALA A 27 -1.12 -26.08 1.26
CA ALA A 27 -1.58 -26.24 2.63
C ALA A 27 -0.45 -25.79 3.57
N ILE A 28 -0.81 -25.04 4.62
CA ILE A 28 0.14 -24.53 5.63
C ILE A 28 -0.34 -25.07 6.98
N ASP A 29 0.48 -25.90 7.63
CA ASP A 29 0.18 -26.49 8.92
C ASP A 29 0.22 -25.44 10.03
N THR A 30 -0.89 -24.74 10.24
CA THR A 30 -1.00 -23.73 11.31
C THR A 30 -1.15 -24.35 12.70
N THR A 31 -1.59 -25.62 12.80
CA THR A 31 -1.77 -26.36 14.07
C THR A 31 -0.45 -26.91 14.61
N LYS A 32 0.53 -27.16 13.73
CA LYS A 32 1.86 -27.70 14.03
C LYS A 32 1.83 -29.10 14.63
N ASP A 33 0.78 -29.84 14.34
CA ASP A 33 0.61 -31.24 14.76
C ASP A 33 0.99 -32.23 13.63
N GLY A 34 1.32 -31.72 12.44
CA GLY A 34 1.65 -32.52 11.26
C GLY A 34 0.42 -33.16 10.58
N ASP A 35 -0.80 -32.86 11.04
CA ASP A 35 -2.03 -33.37 10.45
C ASP A 35 -2.66 -32.36 9.49
N LEU A 36 -2.49 -32.60 8.20
CA LEU A 36 -2.96 -31.70 7.15
C LEU A 36 -4.42 -31.95 6.73
N ARG A 37 -5.10 -32.96 7.29
CA ARG A 37 -6.43 -33.37 6.81
C ARG A 37 -7.50 -32.29 7.00
N ASP A 38 -7.35 -31.49 8.05
CA ASP A 38 -8.27 -30.38 8.38
C ASP A 38 -7.71 -29.00 7.96
N ILE A 39 -6.55 -28.97 7.31
CA ILE A 39 -5.90 -27.72 6.88
C ILE A 39 -6.51 -27.23 5.55
N PRO A 40 -6.95 -25.97 5.47
CA PRO A 40 -7.46 -25.40 4.23
C PRO A 40 -6.42 -25.45 3.09
N CYS A 41 -6.80 -26.06 1.98
CA CYS A 41 -6.00 -26.09 0.75
C CYS A 41 -6.32 -24.87 -0.13
N LEU A 42 -5.40 -23.91 -0.18
CA LEU A 42 -5.54 -22.71 -1.00
C LEU A 42 -4.98 -22.92 -2.40
N CYS A 43 -5.55 -22.26 -3.41
CA CYS A 43 -4.88 -22.05 -4.70
C CYS A 43 -4.41 -20.60 -4.82
N SER A 44 -3.68 -20.30 -5.91
CA SER A 44 -3.26 -18.93 -6.22
C SER A 44 -4.44 -17.95 -6.13
N TYR A 45 -4.23 -16.82 -5.44
CA TYR A 45 -5.30 -15.87 -5.13
C TYR A 45 -6.02 -15.35 -6.37
N LYS A 46 -5.32 -15.19 -7.50
CA LYS A 46 -5.91 -14.81 -8.80
C LYS A 46 -7.01 -15.77 -9.28
N ILE A 47 -7.01 -17.02 -8.83
CA ILE A 47 -7.95 -18.07 -9.28
C ILE A 47 -9.19 -18.14 -8.39
N ALA A 48 -9.02 -18.26 -7.06
CA ALA A 48 -10.15 -18.46 -6.15
C ALA A 48 -10.41 -17.30 -5.19
N GLN A 49 -9.51 -16.32 -5.10
CA GLN A 49 -9.60 -15.19 -4.15
C GLN A 49 -9.77 -15.63 -2.70
N HIS A 50 -9.26 -16.82 -2.37
CA HIS A 50 -9.33 -17.39 -1.02
C HIS A 50 -8.22 -16.84 -0.13
N TRP A 51 -8.57 -16.61 1.13
CA TRP A 51 -7.66 -16.22 2.19
C TRP A 51 -8.08 -16.93 3.48
N VAL A 52 -7.13 -17.10 4.39
CA VAL A 52 -7.35 -17.72 5.70
C VAL A 52 -6.54 -16.97 6.77
N LYS A 53 -6.73 -17.34 8.04
CA LYS A 53 -6.04 -16.79 9.19
C LYS A 53 -5.02 -17.79 9.71
N PHE A 54 -3.86 -17.33 10.16
CA PHE A 54 -2.90 -18.20 10.86
C PHE A 54 -3.46 -18.75 12.18
N GLY A 55 -4.34 -18.00 12.84
CA GLY A 55 -4.99 -18.41 14.09
C GLY A 55 -6.10 -17.46 14.48
N TYR A 56 -7.01 -17.93 15.34
CA TYR A 56 -8.11 -17.10 15.86
C TYR A 56 -7.59 -15.90 16.65
N ASN A 57 -6.60 -16.12 17.52
CA ASN A 57 -6.01 -15.07 18.35
C ASN A 57 -5.11 -14.10 17.57
N ASP A 58 -4.44 -14.60 16.52
CA ASP A 58 -3.50 -13.78 15.73
C ASP A 58 -4.23 -12.77 14.84
N MET A 59 -5.43 -13.12 14.37
CA MET A 59 -6.24 -12.31 13.44
C MET A 59 -5.46 -11.88 12.18
N PHE A 60 -4.40 -12.63 11.86
CA PHE A 60 -3.46 -12.34 10.78
C PHE A 60 -3.82 -13.15 9.55
N ASN A 61 -4.29 -12.46 8.52
CA ASN A 61 -4.75 -13.07 7.28
C ASN A 61 -3.58 -13.32 6.32
N TYR A 62 -3.68 -14.41 5.58
CA TYR A 62 -2.79 -14.70 4.46
C TYR A 62 -3.57 -15.26 3.26
N SER A 63 -2.99 -15.05 2.08
CA SER A 63 -3.32 -15.77 0.87
C SER A 63 -2.05 -16.37 0.27
N VAL A 64 -2.17 -17.10 -0.84
CA VAL A 64 -1.02 -17.73 -1.49
C VAL A 64 -1.03 -17.49 -2.99
N ASN A 65 0.15 -17.56 -3.58
CA ASN A 65 0.38 -17.78 -5.00
C ASN A 65 1.39 -18.92 -5.17
N VAL A 66 1.20 -19.74 -6.19
CA VAL A 66 2.15 -20.79 -6.58
C VAL A 66 2.73 -20.46 -7.94
N TYR A 67 4.05 -20.47 -8.04
CA TYR A 67 4.83 -20.18 -9.24
C TYR A 67 5.72 -21.38 -9.62
N ASP A 68 6.39 -21.27 -10.77
CA ASP A 68 7.43 -22.21 -11.23
C ASP A 68 6.99 -23.69 -11.21
N ASN A 69 5.76 -23.95 -11.66
CA ASN A 69 5.16 -25.29 -11.68
C ASN A 69 5.21 -25.99 -10.32
N GLY A 70 4.87 -25.27 -9.24
CA GLY A 70 4.83 -25.83 -7.89
C GLY A 70 6.11 -25.66 -7.08
N ASN A 71 7.21 -25.21 -7.71
CA ASN A 71 8.50 -25.08 -7.03
C ASN A 71 8.62 -23.84 -6.14
N LEU A 72 7.70 -22.87 -6.27
CA LEU A 72 7.73 -21.65 -5.49
C LEU A 72 6.38 -21.34 -4.88
N LEU A 73 6.29 -21.46 -3.55
CA LEU A 73 5.17 -20.98 -2.75
C LEU A 73 5.42 -19.54 -2.32
N SER A 74 4.50 -18.65 -2.65
CA SER A 74 4.47 -17.27 -2.18
C SER A 74 3.31 -17.08 -1.22
N ILE A 75 3.61 -16.92 0.06
CA ILE A 75 2.63 -16.61 1.10
C ILE A 75 2.54 -15.08 1.21
N VAL A 76 1.34 -14.55 0.98
CA VAL A 76 1.10 -13.11 0.94
C VAL A 76 0.39 -12.68 2.21
N THR A 77 1.05 -11.78 2.95
CA THR A 77 0.54 -11.19 4.20
C THR A 77 0.75 -9.68 4.20
N THR A 78 -0.03 -8.95 5.00
CA THR A 78 0.21 -7.52 5.20
C THR A 78 1.52 -7.27 5.93
N GLY A 79 2.38 -6.38 5.42
CA GLY A 79 3.64 -6.00 6.10
C GLY A 79 3.48 -5.01 7.26
N GLY A 80 2.32 -4.36 7.35
CA GLY A 80 1.98 -3.35 8.35
C GLY A 80 0.56 -2.83 8.12
N SER A 81 0.10 -1.89 8.95
CA SER A 81 -1.26 -1.33 8.84
C SER A 81 -1.43 -0.31 7.71
N HIS A 82 -0.33 0.29 7.26
CA HIS A 82 -0.30 1.39 6.28
C HIS A 82 -1.03 1.06 4.97
N GLY A 83 -0.75 -0.11 4.35
CA GLY A 83 -1.35 -0.47 3.06
C GLY A 83 -2.88 -0.61 3.12
N THR A 84 -3.42 -1.18 4.20
CA THR A 84 -4.87 -1.28 4.40
C THR A 84 -5.48 0.09 4.67
N HIS A 85 -4.81 0.95 5.42
CA HIS A 85 -5.25 2.33 5.66
C HIS A 85 -5.35 3.12 4.35
N VAL A 86 -4.30 3.07 3.53
CA VAL A 86 -4.24 3.67 2.18
C VAL A 86 -5.38 3.15 1.29
N ALA A 87 -5.56 1.84 1.21
CA ALA A 87 -6.61 1.23 0.42
C ALA A 87 -8.02 1.64 0.92
N SER A 88 -8.18 1.79 2.24
CA SER A 88 -9.44 2.17 2.85
C SER A 88 -9.81 3.63 2.57
N ILE A 89 -8.83 4.54 2.52
CA ILE A 89 -9.05 5.92 2.06
C ILE A 89 -9.57 5.93 0.62
N ALA A 90 -8.97 5.11 -0.24
CA ALA A 90 -9.32 5.10 -1.66
C ALA A 90 -10.71 4.53 -1.90
N ALA A 91 -11.04 3.38 -1.31
CA ALA A 91 -12.22 2.60 -1.74
C ALA A 91 -12.83 1.68 -0.66
N ALA A 92 -12.70 1.99 0.64
CA ALA A 92 -13.45 1.22 1.65
C ALA A 92 -14.96 1.29 1.39
N TYR A 93 -15.67 0.19 1.67
CA TYR A 93 -17.11 0.09 1.44
C TYR A 93 -17.84 -0.51 2.64
N PHE A 94 -18.74 0.29 3.21
CA PHE A 94 -19.55 0.00 4.39
C PHE A 94 -21.03 0.33 4.10
N PRO A 95 -21.81 -0.62 3.55
CA PRO A 95 -23.22 -0.39 3.20
C PRO A 95 -24.08 0.12 4.37
N SER A 96 -23.80 -0.37 5.59
CA SER A 96 -24.53 0.00 6.81
C SER A 96 -24.01 1.29 7.47
N SER A 97 -22.86 1.80 7.03
CA SER A 97 -22.21 2.97 7.60
C SER A 97 -21.48 3.77 6.51
N PRO A 98 -22.21 4.36 5.53
CA PRO A 98 -21.61 5.00 4.37
C PRO A 98 -20.64 6.14 4.71
N GLU A 99 -20.75 6.74 5.89
CA GLU A 99 -19.82 7.76 6.41
C GLU A 99 -18.39 7.24 6.62
N LYS A 100 -18.19 5.92 6.64
CA LYS A 100 -16.88 5.26 6.75
C LYS A 100 -16.30 4.85 5.40
N ASN A 101 -17.03 5.09 4.31
CA ASN A 101 -16.56 4.73 2.97
C ASN A 101 -15.27 5.48 2.63
N GLY A 102 -14.45 4.83 1.81
CA GLY A 102 -13.41 5.52 1.07
C GLY A 102 -14.01 6.47 0.05
N VAL A 103 -13.15 7.15 -0.67
CA VAL A 103 -13.57 8.10 -1.70
C VAL A 103 -14.38 7.37 -2.78
N ALA A 104 -13.85 6.33 -3.42
CA ALA A 104 -14.53 5.56 -4.46
C ALA A 104 -14.93 4.14 -3.98
N PRO A 105 -16.01 3.98 -3.19
CA PRO A 105 -16.40 2.69 -2.60
C PRO A 105 -16.79 1.59 -3.62
N GLY A 106 -17.10 1.98 -4.87
CA GLY A 106 -17.40 1.03 -5.95
C GLY A 106 -16.16 0.47 -6.67
N ALA A 107 -14.97 1.00 -6.38
CA ALA A 107 -13.74 0.56 -7.04
C ALA A 107 -13.25 -0.78 -6.48
N GLN A 108 -12.69 -1.63 -7.35
CA GLN A 108 -12.04 -2.86 -6.93
C GLN A 108 -10.57 -2.57 -6.59
N ILE A 109 -10.08 -3.17 -5.50
CA ILE A 109 -8.70 -2.99 -5.06
C ILE A 109 -7.89 -4.25 -5.39
N ILE A 110 -6.72 -4.03 -6.02
CA ILE A 110 -5.69 -5.05 -6.17
C ILE A 110 -4.49 -4.65 -5.29
N GLY A 111 -4.22 -5.45 -4.27
CA GLY A 111 -3.08 -5.22 -3.37
C GLY A 111 -1.80 -5.87 -3.88
N ILE A 112 -0.79 -5.06 -4.22
CA ILE A 112 0.56 -5.55 -4.57
C ILE A 112 1.53 -5.12 -3.48
N LYS A 113 2.03 -6.08 -2.71
CA LYS A 113 3.02 -5.82 -1.66
C LYS A 113 4.42 -5.71 -2.27
N VAL A 114 4.98 -4.51 -2.23
CA VAL A 114 6.35 -4.22 -2.67
C VAL A 114 7.35 -4.14 -1.51
N GLY A 115 6.88 -3.84 -0.30
CA GLY A 115 7.73 -3.76 0.88
C GLY A 115 8.26 -5.11 1.35
N ASP A 116 9.57 -5.21 1.57
CA ASP A 116 10.23 -6.40 2.10
C ASP A 116 10.24 -6.36 3.64
N THR A 117 9.51 -7.28 4.26
CA THR A 117 9.42 -7.35 5.73
C THR A 117 10.78 -7.63 6.40
N ARG A 118 11.75 -8.21 5.68
CA ARG A 118 13.13 -8.40 6.18
C ARG A 118 13.92 -7.09 6.28
N LEU A 119 13.47 -6.06 5.56
CA LEU A 119 14.06 -4.73 5.49
C LEU A 119 13.09 -3.69 6.07
N SER A 120 12.38 -4.03 7.14
CA SER A 120 11.43 -3.13 7.79
C SER A 120 10.36 -2.56 6.84
N THR A 121 9.92 -3.39 5.87
CA THR A 121 8.92 -3.06 4.84
C THR A 121 9.35 -2.04 3.79
N MET A 122 10.66 -1.78 3.66
CA MET A 122 11.23 -0.97 2.59
C MET A 122 11.01 -1.64 1.23
N GLU A 123 10.70 -0.85 0.20
CA GLU A 123 10.64 -1.31 -1.18
C GLU A 123 12.04 -1.71 -1.69
N THR A 124 12.05 -2.56 -2.71
CA THR A 124 13.29 -2.92 -3.41
C THR A 124 13.11 -2.77 -4.91
N GLY A 125 14.17 -2.42 -5.64
CA GLY A 125 14.13 -2.36 -7.12
C GLY A 125 13.50 -3.60 -7.76
N PRO A 126 13.92 -4.83 -7.41
CA PRO A 126 13.29 -6.04 -7.93
C PRO A 126 11.80 -6.19 -7.61
N SER A 127 11.36 -5.79 -6.40
CA SER A 127 9.94 -5.84 -6.03
C SER A 127 9.09 -4.87 -6.87
N LEU A 128 9.62 -3.67 -7.14
CA LEU A 128 8.94 -2.66 -7.95
C LEU A 128 8.87 -3.09 -9.42
N LEU A 129 9.96 -3.61 -9.99
CA LEU A 129 9.97 -4.11 -11.36
C LEU A 129 9.00 -5.29 -11.54
N ARG A 130 8.94 -6.22 -10.57
CA ARG A 130 7.94 -7.31 -10.58
C ARG A 130 6.51 -6.76 -10.48
N ALA A 131 6.28 -5.75 -9.65
CA ALA A 131 4.99 -5.09 -9.55
C ALA A 131 4.59 -4.44 -10.89
N CYS A 132 5.52 -3.76 -11.59
CA CYS A 132 5.26 -3.20 -12.90
C CYS A 132 4.85 -4.26 -13.92
N ASN A 133 5.53 -5.41 -13.95
CA ASN A 133 5.16 -6.53 -14.83
C ASN A 133 3.73 -7.02 -14.53
N ILE A 134 3.40 -7.20 -13.26
CA ILE A 134 2.03 -7.61 -12.85
C ILE A 134 1.00 -6.55 -13.26
N LEU A 135 1.29 -5.26 -13.05
CA LEU A 135 0.39 -4.16 -13.41
C LEU A 135 0.17 -4.04 -14.92
N ALA A 136 1.20 -4.30 -15.71
CA ALA A 136 1.11 -4.33 -17.17
C ALA A 136 0.16 -5.44 -17.68
N GLU A 137 0.04 -6.55 -16.96
CA GLU A 137 -0.87 -7.67 -17.27
C GLU A 137 -2.30 -7.46 -16.76
N LEU A 138 -2.47 -6.75 -15.64
CA LEU A 138 -3.77 -6.62 -14.96
C LEU A 138 -4.67 -5.52 -15.52
N HIS A 139 -4.13 -4.64 -16.36
CA HIS A 139 -4.87 -3.54 -17.00
C HIS A 139 -5.66 -2.67 -16.01
N CYS A 140 -5.05 -2.32 -14.87
CA CYS A 140 -5.67 -1.43 -13.88
C CYS A 140 -5.84 -0.01 -14.45
N ASP A 141 -6.95 0.66 -14.16
CA ASP A 141 -7.17 2.06 -14.59
C ASP A 141 -6.30 3.06 -13.81
N LEU A 142 -6.08 2.76 -12.51
CA LEU A 142 -5.45 3.64 -11.55
C LEU A 142 -4.41 2.90 -10.72
N ILE A 143 -3.29 3.56 -10.46
CA ILE A 143 -2.28 3.12 -9.50
C ILE A 143 -2.16 4.17 -8.41
N ASN A 144 -2.23 3.74 -7.16
CA ASN A 144 -1.78 4.53 -6.02
C ASN A 144 -0.49 3.94 -5.46
N TYR A 145 0.58 4.72 -5.45
CA TYR A 145 1.87 4.37 -4.86
C TYR A 145 2.22 5.33 -3.74
N SER A 146 1.93 4.95 -2.50
CA SER A 146 2.21 5.76 -1.31
C SER A 146 3.49 5.31 -0.59
N TYR A 147 4.54 5.16 -1.37
CA TYR A 147 5.91 4.82 -0.95
C TYR A 147 6.87 5.79 -1.66
N GLY A 148 8.10 5.87 -1.19
CA GLY A 148 9.08 6.74 -1.81
C GLY A 148 10.32 6.97 -0.97
N GLU A 149 11.39 7.29 -1.68
CA GLU A 149 12.73 7.49 -1.14
C GLU A 149 13.37 8.74 -1.75
N ALA A 150 14.54 9.12 -1.23
CA ALA A 150 15.37 10.12 -1.88
C ALA A 150 15.95 9.59 -3.21
N SER A 151 16.06 10.45 -4.22
CA SER A 151 16.76 10.15 -5.47
C SER A 151 17.74 11.26 -5.81
N HIS A 152 18.86 10.88 -6.41
CA HIS A 152 19.87 11.82 -6.90
C HIS A 152 19.59 12.30 -8.33
N TRP A 153 18.79 11.56 -9.10
CA TRP A 153 18.55 11.86 -10.51
C TRP A 153 17.06 11.92 -10.83
N THR A 154 16.69 12.94 -11.59
CA THR A 154 15.35 13.13 -12.14
C THR A 154 15.25 12.47 -13.51
N ASN A 155 14.07 11.94 -13.86
CA ASN A 155 13.77 11.33 -15.17
C ASN A 155 14.73 10.19 -15.61
N LYS A 156 15.43 9.53 -14.68
CA LYS A 156 16.35 8.43 -14.99
C LYS A 156 16.25 7.28 -13.98
N GLY A 157 16.49 6.06 -14.46
CA GLY A 157 16.61 4.86 -13.64
C GLY A 157 15.57 3.82 -14.00
N ALA A 158 15.96 2.54 -14.00
CA ALA A 158 15.15 1.43 -14.53
C ALA A 158 13.73 1.36 -13.92
N VAL A 159 13.60 1.54 -12.61
CA VAL A 159 12.29 1.52 -11.94
C VAL A 159 11.41 2.68 -12.40
N LEU A 160 11.98 3.88 -12.50
CA LEU A 160 11.24 5.07 -12.91
C LEU A 160 10.83 4.99 -14.39
N GLU A 161 11.71 4.45 -15.24
CA GLU A 161 11.40 4.17 -16.64
C GLU A 161 10.21 3.21 -16.80
N GLU A 162 10.12 2.18 -15.95
CA GLU A 162 8.94 1.30 -15.93
C GLU A 162 7.68 1.99 -15.41
N PHE A 163 7.77 2.86 -14.39
CA PHE A 163 6.62 3.66 -13.97
C PHE A 163 6.12 4.58 -15.09
N ILE A 164 7.04 5.23 -15.81
CA ILE A 164 6.71 6.04 -16.99
C ILE A 164 6.11 5.17 -18.09
N SER A 165 6.61 3.94 -18.28
CA SER A 165 6.10 2.98 -19.27
C SER A 165 4.65 2.57 -18.97
N LEU A 166 4.30 2.31 -17.70
CA LEU A 166 2.91 2.02 -17.28
C LEU A 166 1.96 3.16 -17.67
N VAL A 167 2.36 4.41 -17.43
CA VAL A 167 1.53 5.57 -17.79
C VAL A 167 1.43 5.71 -19.32
N ARG A 168 2.57 5.77 -20.01
CA ARG A 168 2.62 6.15 -21.44
C ARG A 168 2.18 5.04 -22.39
N LYS A 169 2.39 3.76 -22.04
CA LYS A 169 2.06 2.61 -22.91
C LYS A 169 0.79 1.89 -22.48
N HIS A 170 0.51 1.82 -21.19
CA HIS A 170 -0.66 1.10 -20.67
C HIS A 170 -1.83 2.03 -20.30
N ASN A 171 -1.68 3.35 -20.51
CA ASN A 171 -2.71 4.36 -20.30
C ASN A 171 -3.29 4.34 -18.87
N VAL A 172 -2.44 4.06 -17.89
CA VAL A 172 -2.80 4.03 -16.47
C VAL A 172 -2.52 5.38 -15.84
N VAL A 173 -3.43 5.87 -15.01
CA VAL A 173 -3.18 7.07 -14.21
C VAL A 173 -2.43 6.68 -12.94
N PHE A 174 -1.21 7.20 -12.79
CA PHE A 174 -0.32 6.87 -11.68
C PHE A 174 -0.25 8.02 -10.68
N VAL A 175 -0.77 7.79 -9.48
CA VAL A 175 -0.82 8.74 -8.37
C VAL A 175 0.16 8.32 -7.28
N THR A 176 0.95 9.27 -6.79
CA THR A 176 1.98 9.01 -5.78
C THR A 176 2.10 10.16 -4.78
N SER A 177 2.59 9.85 -3.58
CA SER A 177 2.83 10.84 -2.54
C SER A 177 4.03 11.73 -2.86
N ALA A 178 3.91 13.04 -2.60
CA ALA A 178 5.02 14.00 -2.81
C ALA A 178 6.19 13.83 -1.82
N GLY A 179 5.96 13.19 -0.66
CA GLY A 179 6.95 13.02 0.41
C GLY A 179 6.66 13.89 1.64
N ASN A 180 7.31 13.54 2.75
CA ASN A 180 7.10 14.14 4.07
C ASN A 180 8.36 14.85 4.60
N ASN A 181 9.20 15.36 3.69
CA ASN A 181 10.51 15.97 4.02
C ASN A 181 10.52 17.50 3.88
N GLY A 182 9.35 18.15 3.85
CA GLY A 182 9.22 19.60 3.83
C GLY A 182 9.64 20.28 5.15
N PRO A 183 9.55 21.62 5.25
CA PRO A 183 8.94 22.56 4.29
C PRO A 183 9.93 23.16 3.27
N GLY A 184 11.19 22.72 3.25
CA GLY A 184 12.20 23.28 2.34
C GLY A 184 11.79 23.19 0.87
N LEU A 185 12.28 24.11 0.04
CA LEU A 185 12.15 24.00 -1.42
C LEU A 185 12.89 22.74 -1.90
N SER A 186 12.39 22.14 -2.98
CA SER A 186 12.99 20.94 -3.58
C SER A 186 13.12 19.76 -2.63
N THR A 187 12.14 19.62 -1.74
CA THR A 187 12.01 18.47 -0.82
C THR A 187 11.08 17.39 -1.35
N VAL A 188 10.43 17.63 -2.50
CA VAL A 188 9.65 16.60 -3.21
C VAL A 188 10.55 15.42 -3.57
N GLY A 189 10.10 14.22 -3.20
CA GLY A 189 10.88 12.99 -3.31
C GLY A 189 10.55 12.14 -4.53
N CYS A 190 11.18 10.97 -4.61
CA CYS A 190 10.91 9.99 -5.65
C CYS A 190 9.78 9.05 -5.21
N PRO A 191 8.83 8.70 -6.09
CA PRO A 191 8.77 9.09 -7.51
C PRO A 191 7.97 10.38 -7.78
N GLY A 192 7.29 10.95 -6.77
CA GLY A 192 6.30 12.01 -6.96
C GLY A 192 6.81 13.33 -7.56
N GLY A 193 8.08 13.66 -7.40
CA GLY A 193 8.71 14.83 -8.03
C GLY A 193 9.81 14.47 -9.01
N ASN A 194 9.89 13.20 -9.43
CA ASN A 194 11.00 12.72 -10.25
C ASN A 194 10.69 12.65 -11.75
N THR A 195 9.42 12.82 -12.13
CA THR A 195 9.00 12.81 -13.53
C THR A 195 7.61 13.44 -13.68
N GLU A 196 7.37 14.08 -14.82
CA GLU A 196 6.08 14.66 -15.20
C GLU A 196 4.97 13.62 -15.40
N ALA A 197 5.32 12.35 -15.62
CA ALA A 197 4.36 11.30 -15.96
C ALA A 197 3.48 10.90 -14.78
N LEU A 198 3.89 11.22 -13.55
CA LEU A 198 3.24 10.79 -12.31
C LEU A 198 2.57 11.99 -11.63
N ILE A 199 1.42 11.75 -11.01
CA ILE A 199 0.72 12.78 -10.22
C ILE A 199 1.25 12.76 -8.80
N GLY A 200 2.14 13.69 -8.47
CA GLY A 200 2.67 13.90 -7.13
C GLY A 200 1.69 14.67 -6.23
N VAL A 201 1.30 14.09 -5.10
CA VAL A 201 0.26 14.65 -4.21
C VAL A 201 0.85 15.16 -2.90
N GLY A 202 0.70 16.47 -2.67
CA GLY A 202 1.02 17.12 -1.40
C GLY A 202 -0.11 16.98 -0.36
N ALA A 203 0.24 17.16 0.90
CA ALA A 203 -0.67 17.00 2.02
C ALA A 203 -1.15 18.36 2.54
N TYR A 204 -2.47 18.49 2.61
CA TYR A 204 -3.21 19.66 3.09
C TYR A 204 -3.98 19.34 4.37
N VAL A 205 -4.12 20.33 5.25
CA VAL A 205 -4.95 20.28 6.44
C VAL A 205 -5.98 21.41 6.42
N SER A 206 -7.26 21.04 6.47
CA SER A 206 -8.37 22.00 6.55
C SER A 206 -8.59 22.50 7.98
N PRO A 207 -9.26 23.65 8.18
CA PRO A 207 -9.66 24.11 9.52
C PRO A 207 -10.46 23.06 10.30
N ASP A 208 -11.39 22.36 9.64
CA ASP A 208 -12.22 21.32 10.27
C ASP A 208 -11.38 20.11 10.70
N MET A 209 -10.36 19.75 9.91
CA MET A 209 -9.41 18.70 10.30
C MET A 209 -8.57 19.14 11.51
N MET A 210 -8.17 20.41 11.60
CA MET A 210 -7.42 20.92 12.75
C MET A 210 -8.23 20.78 14.05
N GLU A 211 -9.52 21.11 13.99
CA GLU A 211 -10.42 20.97 15.13
C GLU A 211 -10.71 19.49 15.43
N GLY A 212 -11.21 18.74 14.45
CA GLY A 212 -11.69 17.37 14.65
C GLY A 212 -10.59 16.33 14.84
N THR A 213 -9.43 16.48 14.19
CA THR A 213 -8.34 15.50 14.23
C THR A 213 -7.26 15.85 15.26
N TYR A 214 -7.03 17.14 15.50
CA TYR A 214 -5.94 17.61 16.35
C TYR A 214 -6.40 18.43 17.56
N SER A 215 -7.71 18.58 17.76
CA SER A 215 -8.28 19.31 18.91
C SER A 215 -7.72 20.73 19.06
N MET A 216 -7.42 21.39 17.93
CA MET A 216 -6.90 22.76 17.96
C MET A 216 -7.98 23.73 18.48
N LEU A 217 -7.69 24.42 19.58
CA LEU A 217 -8.59 25.42 20.19
C LEU A 217 -8.91 26.62 19.26
N LYS A 218 -8.01 26.91 18.33
CA LYS A 218 -8.17 27.97 17.31
C LYS A 218 -7.70 27.43 15.97
N SER A 219 -8.64 27.04 15.13
CA SER A 219 -8.36 26.65 13.76
C SER A 219 -7.74 27.81 12.99
N LYS A 220 -6.75 27.49 12.16
CA LYS A 220 -6.15 28.44 11.21
C LYS A 220 -6.80 28.25 9.84
N PRO A 221 -6.66 29.22 8.91
CA PRO A 221 -6.98 28.96 7.51
C PRO A 221 -6.28 27.68 7.05
N GLY A 222 -6.91 26.94 6.16
CA GLY A 222 -6.34 25.68 5.69
C GLY A 222 -5.00 25.91 5.00
N ILE A 223 -4.04 25.07 5.32
CA ILE A 223 -2.65 25.18 4.86
C ILE A 223 -2.11 23.81 4.48
N PRO A 224 -1.05 23.74 3.65
CA PRO A 224 -0.25 22.53 3.54
C PRO A 224 0.28 22.12 4.92
N TYR A 225 0.36 20.81 5.19
CA TYR A 225 1.13 20.34 6.34
C TYR A 225 2.57 20.83 6.25
N THR A 226 3.14 21.20 7.41
CA THR A 226 4.50 21.77 7.50
C THR A 226 5.57 20.80 7.01
N TRP A 227 5.41 19.51 7.27
CA TRP A 227 6.31 18.45 6.82
C TRP A 227 6.04 17.99 5.39
N SER A 228 4.93 18.39 4.77
CA SER A 228 4.67 17.93 3.41
C SER A 228 5.69 18.53 2.46
N SER A 229 6.26 17.70 1.60
CA SER A 229 7.32 18.12 0.68
C SER A 229 6.84 19.20 -0.29
N ARG A 230 7.77 20.07 -0.71
CA ARG A 230 7.54 21.20 -1.61
C ARG A 230 8.36 21.06 -2.89
N GLY A 231 7.81 21.58 -3.97
CA GLY A 231 8.57 21.88 -5.18
C GLY A 231 9.45 23.13 -5.03
N PRO A 232 10.09 23.59 -6.13
CA PRO A 232 10.17 22.89 -7.42
C PRO A 232 10.95 21.58 -7.27
N ALA A 233 10.75 20.62 -8.16
CA ALA A 233 11.57 19.42 -8.27
C ALA A 233 13.05 19.76 -8.52
N ALA A 234 13.93 18.77 -8.34
CA ALA A 234 15.37 18.96 -8.48
C ALA A 234 15.83 19.40 -9.88
N ASP A 235 15.02 19.15 -10.92
CA ASP A 235 15.25 19.60 -12.30
C ASP A 235 14.54 20.93 -12.65
N GLY A 236 13.87 21.55 -11.68
CA GLY A 236 13.17 22.82 -11.84
C GLY A 236 11.69 22.71 -12.23
N ASP A 237 11.15 21.50 -12.43
CA ASP A 237 9.71 21.31 -12.61
C ASP A 237 8.92 21.67 -11.34
N LEU A 238 7.59 21.82 -11.42
CA LEU A 238 6.74 22.13 -10.27
C LEU A 238 6.85 21.07 -9.16
N GLY A 239 7.02 19.80 -9.53
CA GLY A 239 7.21 18.68 -8.62
C GLY A 239 5.96 18.20 -7.86
N VAL A 240 5.19 19.11 -7.25
CA VAL A 240 3.90 18.76 -6.61
C VAL A 240 2.76 19.17 -7.55
N SER A 241 2.01 18.20 -8.06
CA SER A 241 0.95 18.42 -9.03
C SER A 241 -0.33 18.96 -8.39
N VAL A 242 -0.76 18.37 -7.28
CA VAL A 242 -1.99 18.72 -6.56
C VAL A 242 -1.82 18.51 -5.06
N THR A 243 -2.76 19.03 -4.26
CA THR A 243 -2.86 18.75 -2.82
C THR A 243 -4.20 18.12 -2.47
N ALA A 244 -4.19 17.26 -1.46
CA ALA A 244 -5.38 16.62 -0.91
C ALA A 244 -5.27 16.49 0.62
N PRO A 245 -6.36 16.20 1.34
CA PRO A 245 -6.32 15.97 2.79
C PRO A 245 -5.22 14.99 3.18
N GLY A 246 -4.34 15.41 4.10
CA GLY A 246 -3.17 14.63 4.53
C GLY A 246 -3.34 13.83 5.80
N GLY A 247 -4.52 13.86 6.40
CA GLY A 247 -4.87 13.07 7.58
C GLY A 247 -6.19 12.36 7.34
N ALA A 248 -6.31 11.13 7.84
CA ALA A 248 -7.54 10.35 7.74
C ALA A 248 -7.69 9.38 8.92
N PHE A 249 -8.94 9.25 9.39
CA PHE A 249 -9.37 8.14 10.24
C PHE A 249 -10.02 7.08 9.36
N THR A 250 -9.40 5.91 9.23
CA THR A 250 -9.98 4.81 8.46
C THR A 250 -9.45 3.46 8.92
N SER A 251 -9.92 2.39 8.29
CA SER A 251 -9.66 1.01 8.67
C SER A 251 -8.20 0.61 8.59
N VAL A 252 -7.82 -0.25 9.53
CA VAL A 252 -6.52 -0.92 9.61
C VAL A 252 -6.74 -2.43 9.71
N PRO A 253 -5.73 -3.27 9.48
CA PRO A 253 -5.89 -4.71 9.57
C PRO A 253 -6.35 -5.17 10.95
N THR A 254 -7.16 -6.24 11.00
CA THR A 254 -7.75 -6.76 12.24
C THR A 254 -6.74 -7.24 13.27
N TRP A 255 -5.55 -7.69 12.85
CA TRP A 255 -4.46 -8.10 13.75
C TRP A 255 -3.87 -6.95 14.56
N THR A 256 -4.15 -5.69 14.20
CA THR A 256 -3.78 -4.52 15.02
C THR A 256 -4.62 -4.40 16.29
N LEU A 257 -5.68 -5.22 16.43
CA LEU A 257 -6.68 -5.14 17.50
C LEU A 257 -7.42 -3.80 17.53
N GLN A 258 -7.36 -3.04 16.44
CA GLN A 258 -8.04 -1.77 16.23
C GLN A 258 -8.87 -1.88 14.94
N CYS A 259 -10.05 -1.26 14.92
CA CYS A 259 -10.90 -1.23 13.72
C CYS A 259 -10.54 -0.07 12.78
N SER A 260 -9.93 0.98 13.33
CA SER A 260 -9.54 2.19 12.60
C SER A 260 -8.41 2.92 13.31
N GLN A 261 -7.61 3.68 12.56
CA GLN A 261 -6.54 4.49 13.10
C GLN A 261 -6.49 5.84 12.40
N MET A 262 -6.08 6.88 13.14
CA MET A 262 -5.68 8.15 12.54
C MET A 262 -4.24 8.03 12.04
N MET A 263 -4.04 8.30 10.75
CA MET A 263 -2.71 8.46 10.18
C MET A 263 -2.65 9.78 9.42
N ASN A 264 -1.45 10.37 9.39
CA ASN A 264 -1.19 11.53 8.56
C ASN A 264 0.12 11.34 7.77
N GLY A 265 0.14 11.91 6.58
CA GLY A 265 1.20 11.75 5.60
C GLY A 265 0.72 12.15 4.21
N THR A 266 1.64 12.51 3.31
CA THR A 266 1.32 12.58 1.86
C THR A 266 0.84 11.22 1.33
N SER A 267 1.21 10.13 2.00
CA SER A 267 0.69 8.78 1.80
C SER A 267 -0.82 8.63 2.02
N MET A 268 -1.47 9.53 2.78
CA MET A 268 -2.93 9.56 2.94
C MET A 268 -3.59 10.49 1.90
N SER A 269 -2.88 11.51 1.44
CA SER A 269 -3.35 12.41 0.38
C SER A 269 -3.39 11.73 -0.98
N SER A 270 -2.36 10.92 -1.30
CA SER A 270 -2.29 10.17 -2.56
C SER A 270 -3.51 9.30 -2.83
N PRO A 271 -3.96 8.40 -1.91
CA PRO A 271 -5.15 7.58 -2.14
C PRO A 271 -6.44 8.40 -2.15
N ASN A 272 -6.50 9.54 -1.44
CA ASN A 272 -7.64 10.45 -1.53
C ASN A 272 -7.78 11.03 -2.96
N THR A 273 -6.67 11.52 -3.54
CA THR A 273 -6.63 11.97 -4.93
C THR A 273 -6.96 10.83 -5.89
N CYS A 274 -6.36 9.64 -5.69
CA CYS A 274 -6.58 8.48 -6.54
C CYS A 274 -8.07 8.07 -6.57
N GLY A 275 -8.71 7.99 -5.41
CA GLY A 275 -10.15 7.72 -5.33
C GLY A 275 -11.01 8.79 -6.01
N ASN A 276 -10.64 10.08 -5.91
CA ASN A 276 -11.36 11.16 -6.61
C ASN A 276 -11.23 11.04 -8.13
N ILE A 277 -10.10 10.54 -8.64
CA ILE A 277 -9.92 10.28 -10.07
C ILE A 277 -10.80 9.10 -10.50
N GLY A 278 -10.88 8.04 -9.69
CA GLY A 278 -11.69 6.84 -10.00
C GLY A 278 -13.21 7.02 -9.91
N MET A 279 -13.69 8.17 -9.43
CA MET A 279 -15.11 8.52 -9.50
C MET A 279 -15.55 9.07 -10.86
N LYS A 280 -14.61 9.49 -11.72
CA LYS A 280 -14.91 10.07 -13.03
C LYS A 280 -15.17 8.99 -14.07
#